data_AF-A0A1E4K354-F1
#
_entry.id   AF-A0A1E4K354-F1
#
_cell.length_a   1.000
_cell.length_b   1.000
_cell.length_c   1.000
_cell.angle_alpha   90.00
_cell.angle_beta   90.00
_cell.angle_gamma   90.00
#
_symmetry.space_group_name_H-M   'P 1'
#
loop_
_entity.id
_entity.type
_entity.pdbx_description
1 polymer ?
#
loop_
_entity_poly.entity_id
_entity_poly.type
_entity_poly.pdbx_seq_one_letter_code
_entity_poly.pdbx_strand_id
1 'polypeptide(L)' 'MNYRYLGKQKTLAFGVYPDISLAEAREQRNAARKLLARGSDPAEQIKLERIAAAVAASNSFNAVADE' A
#
# COMPACT_ATOMS: atom_id res chain seq x y z
N MET A 1 10.13 2.94 5.50
CA MET A 1 10.00 4.20 6.26
C MET A 1 9.60 3.90 7.69
N ASN A 2 10.34 4.39 8.68
CA ASN A 2 9.96 4.26 10.08
C ASN A 2 9.05 5.43 10.48
N TYR A 3 7.96 5.15 11.18
CA TYR A 3 7.01 6.17 11.65
C TYR A 3 6.43 5.77 13.01
N ARG A 4 5.76 6.72 13.68
CA ARG A 4 5.01 6.46 14.91
C ARG A 4 3.55 6.82 14.69
N TYR A 5 2.66 5.93 15.12
CA TYR A 5 1.22 6.15 15.10
C TYR A 5 0.63 5.61 16.41
N LEU A 6 -0.17 6.44 17.10
CA LEU A 6 -0.76 6.14 18.41
C LEU A 6 0.27 5.61 19.44
N GLY A 7 1.44 6.24 19.51
CA GLY A 7 2.52 5.86 20.44
C GLY A 7 3.29 4.59 20.06
N LYS A 8 2.89 3.88 19.00
CA LYS A 8 3.58 2.67 18.53
C LYS A 8 4.48 2.99 17.35
N GLN A 9 5.72 2.51 17.41
CA GLN A 9 6.64 2.57 16.28
C GLN A 9 6.28 1.49 15.26
N LYS A 10 6.20 1.87 13.99
CA LYS A 10 5.87 0.98 12.87
C LYS A 10 6.83 1.25 11.70
N THR A 11 6.96 0.23 10.85
CA THR A 11 7.78 0.28 9.64
C THR A 11 6.91 0.02 8.43
N LEU A 12 6.99 0.93 7.44
CA LEU A 12 6.27 0.84 6.17
C LEU A 12 7.24 0.42 5.07
N ALA A 13 6.91 -0.63 4.33
CA ALA A 13 7.62 -1.05 3.12
C ALA A 13 6.83 -0.56 1.89
N PHE A 14 7.53 0.00 0.90
CA PHE A 14 6.94 0.54 -0.33
C PHE A 14 7.02 -0.44 -1.52
N GLY A 15 7.86 -1.47 -1.40
CA GLY A 15 8.15 -2.43 -2.45
C GLY A 15 9.61 -2.87 -2.41
N VAL A 16 9.99 -3.68 -3.39
CA VAL A 16 11.36 -4.19 -3.58
C VAL A 16 11.95 -3.52 -4.81
N TYR A 17 13.22 -3.13 -4.75
CA TYR A 17 13.95 -2.65 -5.93
C TYR A 17 14.42 -3.87 -6.75
N PRO A 18 14.35 -3.85 -8.10
CA PRO A 18 14.04 -2.74 -8.99
C PRO A 18 12.56 -2.60 -9.38
N ASP A 19 11.66 -3.43 -8.86
CA ASP A 19 10.24 -3.43 -9.22
C ASP A 19 9.56 -2.07 -8.96
N ILE A 20 10.04 -1.34 -7.94
CA ILE A 20 9.69 0.06 -7.71
C ILE A 20 10.90 0.97 -7.92
N SER A 21 10.66 2.09 -8.62
CA SER A 21 11.69 3.11 -8.80
C SER A 21 11.92 3.92 -7.52
N LEU A 22 13.10 4.54 -7.39
CA LEU A 22 13.39 5.44 -6.27
C LEU A 22 12.44 6.64 -6.24
N ALA A 23 11.97 7.10 -7.42
CA ALA A 23 11.01 8.18 -7.54
C ALA A 23 9.66 7.77 -6.94
N GLU A 24 9.12 6.62 -7.35
CA GLU A 24 7.88 6.06 -6.80
C GLU A 24 7.96 5.86 -5.29
N ALA A 25 9.08 5.28 -4.80
CA ALA A 25 9.29 5.09 -3.36
C ALA A 25 9.22 6.42 -2.58
N ARG A 26 9.72 7.53 -3.16
CA ARG A 26 9.66 8.87 -2.55
C ARG A 26 8.25 9.45 -2.59
N GLU A 27 7.50 9.23 -3.66
CA GLU A 27 6.11 9.65 -3.78
C GLU A 27 5.23 8.94 -2.75
N GLN A 28 5.32 7.61 -2.66
CA GLN A 28 4.60 6.83 -1.66
C GLN A 28 4.96 7.25 -0.23
N ARG A 29 6.24 7.55 0.04
CA ARG A 29 6.66 8.12 1.33
C ARG A 29 5.98 9.45 1.65
N ASN A 30 5.88 10.34 0.67
CA ASN A 30 5.22 11.63 0.86
C ASN A 30 3.71 11.47 1.07
N ALA A 31 3.07 10.55 0.34
CA ALA A 31 1.66 10.21 0.53
C ALA A 31 1.40 9.64 1.94
N ALA A 32 2.24 8.68 2.38
CA ALA A 32 2.15 8.12 3.73
C ALA A 32 2.30 9.18 4.83
N ARG A 33 3.19 10.17 4.64
CA ARG A 33 3.32 11.29 5.58
C ARG A 33 2.08 12.19 5.62
N LYS A 34 1.43 12.42 4.47
CA LYS A 34 0.15 13.16 4.42
C LYS A 34 -0.96 12.41 5.16
N LEU A 35 -1.02 11.09 5.03
CA LEU A 35 -1.99 10.25 5.77
C LEU A 35 -1.74 10.31 7.28
N LEU A 36 -0.49 10.21 7.72
CA LEU A 36 -0.13 10.35 9.14
C LEU A 36 -0.51 11.73 9.69
N ALA A 37 -0.33 12.79 8.92
CA ALA A 37 -0.74 14.14 9.32
C ALA A 37 -2.26 14.28 9.47
N ARG A 38 -3.04 13.49 8.73
CA ARG A 38 -4.51 13.38 8.88
C ARG A 38 -4.94 12.45 10.02
N GLY A 39 -4.00 11.80 10.70
CA GLY A 39 -4.29 10.82 11.73
C GLY A 39 -4.71 9.46 11.19
N SER A 40 -4.40 9.13 9.93
CA SER A 40 -4.68 7.83 9.33
C SER A 40 -3.43 6.96 9.27
N ASP A 41 -3.58 5.66 9.46
CA ASP A 41 -2.48 4.70 9.40
C ASP A 41 -2.16 4.32 7.93
N PRO A 42 -0.96 4.65 7.40
CA PRO A 42 -0.59 4.33 6.03
C PRO A 42 -0.44 2.82 5.77
N ALA A 43 -0.27 1.98 6.81
CA ALA A 43 -0.21 0.53 6.62
C ALA A 43 -1.55 -0.07 6.17
N GLU A 44 -2.68 0.49 6.63
CA GLU A 44 -4.01 0.03 6.23
C GLU A 44 -4.28 0.38 4.76
N GLN A 45 -3.81 1.53 4.29
CA GLN A 45 -3.94 1.93 2.88
C GLN A 45 -3.26 0.91 1.95
N ILE A 46 -2.02 0.53 2.26
CA ILE A 46 -1.27 -0.47 1.47
C ILE A 46 -1.94 -1.84 1.53
N LYS A 47 -2.48 -2.21 2.70
CA LYS A 47 -3.19 -3.47 2.87
C LYS A 47 -4.46 -3.50 2.01
N LEU A 48 -5.23 -2.41 1.99
CA LEU A 48 -6.41 -2.25 1.15
C LEU A 48 -6.05 -2.33 -0.34
N GLU A 49 -4.99 -1.66 -0.78
CA GLU A 49 -4.53 -1.72 -2.17
C GLU A 49 -4.13 -3.15 -2.57
N ARG A 50 -3.43 -3.88 -1.69
CA ARG A 50 -3.10 -5.30 -1.94
C ARG A 50 -4.34 -6.19 -2.03
N ILE A 51 -5.32 -5.98 -1.15
CA ILE A 51 -6.57 -6.75 -1.19
C ILE A 51 -7.34 -6.41 -2.46
N ALA A 52 -7.44 -5.13 -2.83
CA ALA A 52 -8.08 -4.69 -4.06
C ALA A 52 -7.39 -5.27 -5.30
N ALA A 53 -6.06 -5.30 -5.34
CA ALA A 53 -5.30 -5.93 -6.42
C ALA A 53 -5.56 -7.44 -6.51
N ALA A 54 -5.61 -8.13 -5.36
CA ALA A 54 -5.91 -9.56 -5.31
C ALA A 54 -7.35 -9.87 -5.77
N VAL A 55 -8.33 -9.06 -5.36
CA VAL A 55 -9.74 -9.18 -5.77
C VAL A 55 -9.90 -8.85 -7.26
N ALA A 56 -9.21 -7.84 -7.78
CA ALA A 56 -9.22 -7.53 -9.21
C ALA A 56 -8.62 -8.70 -10.04
N ALA A 57 -7.57 -9.34 -9.54
CA ALA A 57 -6.98 -10.53 -10.16
C ALA A 57 -7.89 -11.76 -10.07
N SER A 58 -8.69 -11.93 -9.01
CA SER A 58 -9.67 -13.01 -8.95
C SER A 58 -10.88 -12.77 -9.87
N ASN A 59 -11.21 -11.51 -10.14
CA ASN A 59 -12.34 -11.11 -10.96
C ASN A 59 -11.99 -10.97 -12.46
N SER A 60 -10.76 -11.28 -12.88
CA SER A 60 -10.36 -11.17 -14.28
C SER A 60 -10.75 -12.40 -15.10
N PHE A 61 -11.87 -12.27 -15.81
CA PHE A 61 -12.33 -12.93 -17.05
C PHE A 61 -12.48 -14.47 -17.10
N ASN A 62 -11.59 -15.29 -16.54
CA ASN A 62 -11.75 -16.75 -16.57
C ASN A 62 -12.76 -17.28 -15.53
N ALA A 63 -12.88 -16.63 -14.37
CA ALA A 63 -13.76 -17.12 -13.29
C ALA A 63 -15.26 -16.88 -13.57
N VAL A 64 -15.61 -15.99 -14.51
CA VAL A 64 -17.00 -15.68 -14.88
C VAL A 64 -17.44 -16.48 -16.12
N ALA A 65 -16.50 -17.06 -16.88
CA ALA A 65 -16.81 -17.77 -18.12
C ALA A 65 -17.14 -19.26 -17.93
N ASP A 66 -16.94 -19.81 -16.72
CA ASP A 66 -17.19 -21.21 -16.38
C ASP A 66 -18.51 -21.45 -15.60
N GLU A 67 -19.39 -20.44 -15.49
CA GLU A 67 -20.79 -20.60 -15.01
C GLU A 67 -21.78 -20.59 -16.19
#